data_AF-A0A5N6KHV8-F1
#
_entry.id   AF-A0A5N6KHV8-F1
#
_cell.length_a   1.000
_cell.length_b   1.000
_cell.length_c   1.000
_cell.angle_alpha   90.00
_cell.angle_beta   90.00
_cell.angle_gamma   90.00
#
_symmetry.space_group_name_H-M   'P 1'
#
loop_
_entity.id
_entity.type
_entity.pdbx_description
1 polymer ?
#
loop_
_entity_poly.entity_id
_entity_poly.type
_entity_poly.pdbx_seq_one_letter_code
_entity_poly.pdbx_strand_id
1 'polypeptide(L)'
;MAEVDQFDSALDLLRRLNPKHTTTHLNSLIDLVPSLTEDLLSSVDQPLTVSRCRKTGRDYLLCDYNRDGDSYRSPWSGEFETPVGGTTPGGIDDQGNNDGAGEGAVPSERVRKMEVRANEAFDVYRELYYEGGVSSVYFWNLDDGFAGVVLLKKVAPTSSSSAGSWDSIHVFEAVDRARTAHYKLTSTVILSLSTNGNELGEMDLSGNMTRQIEADLPIQDDAEHIANIGRLVEDMELKMRNLLQEVYFGKAKDVVGDLRSLGSLSEGAKERKVRGEMLDAMKR
;
A
#
# COMPACT_ATOMS: atom_id res chain seq x y z
N MET A 1 -10.16 19.14 -30.33
CA MET A 1 -10.47 18.54 -29.01
C MET A 1 -9.21 17.84 -28.58
N ALA A 2 -8.69 18.10 -27.37
CA ALA A 2 -7.57 17.32 -26.87
C ALA A 2 -8.01 15.85 -26.83
N GLU A 3 -7.18 14.95 -27.35
CA GLU A 3 -7.40 13.51 -27.22
C GLU A 3 -7.48 13.19 -25.73
N VAL A 4 -8.54 12.51 -25.31
CA VAL A 4 -8.70 12.09 -23.92
C VAL A 4 -7.71 10.96 -23.69
N ASP A 5 -6.76 11.16 -22.78
CA ASP A 5 -5.78 10.14 -22.43
C ASP A 5 -6.52 8.94 -21.78
N GLN A 6 -6.37 7.78 -22.41
CA GLN A 6 -7.00 6.54 -21.96
C GLN A 6 -6.43 6.09 -20.62
N PHE A 7 -5.15 6.31 -20.37
CA PHE A 7 -4.49 5.94 -19.13
C PHE A 7 -5.04 6.77 -17.96
N ASP A 8 -5.06 8.09 -18.10
CA ASP A 8 -5.66 9.00 -17.12
C ASP A 8 -7.14 8.67 -16.84
N SER A 9 -7.89 8.31 -17.88
CA SER A 9 -9.30 7.93 -17.76
C SER A 9 -9.47 6.61 -17.00
N ALA A 10 -8.59 5.64 -17.22
CA ALA A 10 -8.60 4.36 -16.50
C ALA A 10 -8.29 4.58 -15.00
N LEU A 11 -7.29 5.40 -14.69
CA LEU A 11 -6.98 5.79 -13.31
C LEU A 11 -8.12 6.55 -12.64
N ASP A 12 -8.78 7.47 -13.36
CA ASP A 12 -9.94 8.20 -12.83
C ASP A 12 -11.14 7.26 -12.57
N LEU A 13 -11.35 6.26 -13.43
CA LEU A 13 -12.39 5.27 -13.22
C LEU A 13 -12.12 4.43 -11.97
N LEU A 14 -10.89 3.95 -11.77
CA LEU A 14 -10.50 3.17 -10.58
C LEU A 14 -10.65 3.97 -9.28
N ARG A 15 -10.46 5.30 -9.33
CA ARG A 15 -10.71 6.20 -8.19
C ARG A 15 -12.19 6.36 -7.84
N ARG A 16 -13.12 5.95 -8.71
CA ARG A 16 -14.59 6.08 -8.53
C ARG A 16 -15.29 4.76 -8.29
N LEU A 17 -14.74 3.66 -8.80
CA LEU A 17 -15.28 2.32 -8.60
C LEU A 17 -15.11 1.87 -7.13
N ASN A 18 -15.83 0.80 -6.76
CA ASN A 18 -15.78 0.32 -5.39
C ASN A 18 -14.39 -0.29 -5.09
N PRO A 19 -13.63 0.28 -4.14
CA PRO A 19 -12.26 -0.15 -3.85
C PRO A 19 -12.14 -1.57 -3.29
N LYS A 20 -13.25 -2.16 -2.81
CA LYS A 20 -13.28 -3.58 -2.43
C LYS A 20 -13.01 -4.53 -3.60
N HIS A 21 -13.29 -4.09 -4.81
CA HIS A 21 -13.20 -4.90 -6.02
C HIS A 21 -12.08 -4.43 -6.97
N THR A 22 -11.08 -3.71 -6.45
CA THR A 22 -9.96 -3.16 -7.23
C THR A 22 -9.32 -4.18 -8.16
N THR A 23 -9.02 -5.40 -7.68
CA THR A 23 -8.44 -6.47 -8.52
C THR A 23 -9.35 -6.84 -9.69
N THR A 24 -10.65 -7.00 -9.45
CA THR A 24 -11.62 -7.30 -10.51
C THR A 24 -11.73 -6.16 -11.51
N HIS A 25 -11.77 -4.92 -11.02
CA HIS A 25 -11.85 -3.71 -11.85
C HIS A 25 -10.61 -3.54 -12.73
N LEU A 26 -9.42 -3.77 -12.16
CA LEU A 26 -8.15 -3.70 -12.86
C LEU A 26 -8.07 -4.76 -13.97
N ASN A 27 -8.40 -6.02 -13.67
CA ASN A 27 -8.43 -7.09 -14.68
C ASN A 27 -9.42 -6.78 -15.81
N SER A 28 -10.60 -6.24 -15.47
CA SER A 28 -11.59 -5.84 -16.48
C SER A 28 -11.09 -4.70 -17.38
N LEU A 29 -10.31 -3.78 -16.83
CA LEU A 29 -9.69 -2.69 -17.59
C LEU A 29 -8.55 -3.18 -18.49
N ILE A 30 -7.75 -4.13 -18.00
CA ILE A 30 -6.71 -4.81 -18.78
C ILE A 30 -7.34 -5.55 -19.97
N ASP A 31 -8.42 -6.30 -19.74
CA ASP A 31 -9.15 -6.99 -20.80
C ASP A 31 -9.74 -6.02 -21.84
N LEU A 32 -10.17 -4.83 -21.38
CA LEU A 32 -10.76 -3.80 -22.25
C LEU A 32 -9.71 -3.05 -23.06
N VAL A 33 -8.57 -2.72 -22.46
CA VAL A 33 -7.47 -1.97 -23.10
C VAL A 33 -6.13 -2.66 -22.81
N PRO A 34 -5.82 -3.78 -23.48
CA PRO A 34 -4.62 -4.58 -23.18
C PRO A 34 -3.30 -3.83 -23.37
N SER A 35 -3.29 -2.77 -24.19
CA SER A 35 -2.10 -1.94 -24.41
C SER A 35 -1.66 -1.17 -23.15
N LEU A 36 -2.53 -1.00 -22.16
CA LEU A 36 -2.24 -0.31 -20.90
C LEU A 36 -1.84 -1.26 -19.77
N THR A 37 -1.65 -2.55 -20.04
CA THR A 37 -1.44 -3.57 -18.99
C THR A 37 -0.26 -3.24 -18.06
N GLU A 38 0.92 -2.94 -18.63
CA GLU A 38 2.12 -2.66 -17.86
C GLU A 38 1.99 -1.35 -17.06
N ASP A 39 1.45 -0.30 -17.67
CA ASP A 39 1.24 0.99 -17.01
C ASP A 39 0.22 0.89 -15.86
N LEU A 40 -0.87 0.12 -16.06
CA LEU A 40 -1.90 -0.06 -15.04
C LEU A 40 -1.41 -0.92 -13.88
N LEU A 41 -0.71 -2.02 -14.13
CA LEU A 41 -0.15 -2.87 -13.08
C LEU A 41 0.94 -2.16 -12.27
N SER A 42 1.73 -1.29 -12.91
CA SER A 42 2.75 -0.50 -12.20
C SER A 42 2.19 0.68 -11.41
N SER A 43 1.01 1.19 -11.77
CA SER A 43 0.44 2.41 -11.18
C SER A 43 -0.71 2.17 -10.21
N VAL A 44 -1.30 0.98 -10.19
CA VAL A 44 -2.50 0.66 -9.39
C VAL A 44 -2.18 -0.38 -8.33
N ASP A 45 -2.06 0.08 -7.09
CA ASP A 45 -1.90 -0.80 -5.94
C ASP A 45 -3.12 -1.70 -5.72
N GLN A 46 -2.85 -2.99 -5.50
CA GLN A 46 -3.86 -4.01 -5.23
C GLN A 46 -3.75 -4.51 -3.78
N PRO A 47 -4.85 -5.05 -3.19
CA PRO A 47 -4.77 -5.73 -1.90
C PRO A 47 -3.73 -6.84 -1.90
N LEU A 48 -2.91 -6.90 -0.84
CA LEU A 48 -1.77 -7.82 -0.80
C LEU A 48 -2.25 -9.25 -0.57
N THR A 49 -1.61 -10.20 -1.27
CA THR A 49 -1.87 -11.62 -1.12
C THR A 49 -0.75 -12.28 -0.30
N VAL A 50 -1.10 -13.22 0.57
CA VAL A 50 -0.11 -13.98 1.36
C VAL A 50 0.24 -15.26 0.61
N SER A 51 1.53 -15.55 0.51
CA SER A 51 2.08 -16.83 0.06
C SER A 51 3.03 -17.37 1.12
N ARG A 52 3.42 -18.65 1.00
CA ARG A 52 4.31 -19.32 1.94
C ARG A 52 5.56 -19.82 1.24
N CYS A 53 6.73 -19.37 1.69
CA CYS A 53 8.01 -19.83 1.15
C CYS A 53 8.20 -21.30 1.48
N ARG A 54 8.38 -22.14 0.46
CA ARG A 54 8.51 -23.59 0.64
C ARG A 54 9.78 -23.99 1.36
N LYS A 55 10.88 -23.27 1.09
CA LYS A 55 12.20 -23.57 1.64
C LYS A 55 12.31 -23.22 3.12
N THR A 56 11.77 -22.08 3.52
CA THR A 56 11.90 -21.57 4.90
C THR A 56 10.66 -21.79 5.75
N GLY A 57 9.51 -22.06 5.12
CA GLY A 57 8.22 -22.22 5.78
C GLY A 57 7.61 -20.92 6.29
N ARG A 58 8.19 -19.76 5.96
CA ARG A 58 7.72 -18.42 6.38
C ARG A 58 6.79 -17.82 5.35
N ASP A 59 5.77 -17.11 5.82
CA ASP A 59 4.84 -16.38 4.97
C ASP A 59 5.48 -15.11 4.40
N TYR A 60 5.06 -14.69 3.21
CA TYR A 60 5.49 -13.47 2.55
C TYR A 60 4.36 -12.88 1.70
N LEU A 61 4.50 -11.60 1.33
CA LEU A 61 3.48 -10.84 0.60
C LEU A 61 3.79 -10.77 -0.89
N LEU A 62 2.75 -10.95 -1.70
CA LEU A 62 2.78 -10.86 -3.16
C LEU A 62 2.31 -9.48 -3.60
N CYS A 63 3.07 -8.88 -4.52
CA CYS A 63 2.75 -7.66 -5.24
C CYS A 63 3.44 -7.69 -6.61
N ASP A 64 3.21 -6.69 -7.45
CA ASP A 64 3.84 -6.65 -8.77
C ASP A 64 5.37 -6.41 -8.68
N TYR A 65 5.87 -5.76 -7.62
CA TYR A 65 7.31 -5.50 -7.43
C TYR A 65 8.16 -6.74 -7.12
N ASN A 66 7.55 -7.85 -6.72
CA ASN A 66 8.26 -9.12 -6.54
C ASN A 66 7.79 -10.21 -7.50
N ARG A 67 7.08 -9.83 -8.57
CA ARG A 67 6.52 -10.73 -9.57
C ARG A 67 7.43 -10.81 -10.80
N ASP A 68 7.57 -12.02 -11.33
CA ASP A 68 8.15 -12.29 -12.64
C ASP A 68 7.29 -13.35 -13.35
N GLY A 69 6.61 -12.95 -14.42
CA GLY A 69 5.56 -13.76 -15.05
C GLY A 69 4.49 -14.19 -14.04
N ASP A 70 4.38 -15.49 -13.79
CA ASP A 70 3.44 -16.08 -12.82
C ASP A 70 4.11 -16.52 -11.50
N SER A 71 5.37 -16.13 -11.29
CA SER A 71 6.16 -16.46 -10.12
C SER A 71 6.46 -15.24 -9.27
N TYR A 72 6.69 -15.48 -7.98
CA TYR A 72 6.98 -14.42 -7.02
C TYR A 72 8.25 -14.73 -6.24
N ARG A 73 9.14 -13.75 -6.11
CA ARG A 73 10.37 -13.88 -5.33
C ARG A 73 10.05 -13.88 -3.86
N SER A 74 10.49 -14.91 -3.15
CA SER A 74 10.43 -14.92 -1.69
C SER A 74 11.54 -14.05 -1.10
N PRO A 75 11.26 -13.18 -0.11
CA PRO A 75 12.30 -12.38 0.54
C PRO A 75 13.21 -13.25 1.43
N TRP A 76 12.74 -14.45 1.80
CA TRP A 76 13.46 -15.37 2.70
C TRP A 76 14.46 -16.24 1.95
N SER A 77 14.03 -16.95 0.90
CA SER A 77 14.91 -17.80 0.10
C SER A 77 15.64 -17.03 -1.00
N GLY A 78 15.05 -15.95 -1.51
CA GLY A 78 15.50 -15.27 -2.73
C GLY A 78 15.06 -15.96 -4.02
N GLU A 79 14.35 -17.08 -3.93
CA GLU A 79 13.91 -17.89 -5.07
C GLU A 79 12.51 -17.46 -5.56
N PHE A 80 12.27 -17.58 -6.86
CA PHE A 80 10.96 -17.36 -7.47
C PHE A 80 10.09 -18.63 -7.37
N GLU A 81 8.92 -18.49 -6.77
CA GLU A 81 7.96 -19.58 -6.55
C GLU A 81 6.60 -19.23 -7.18
N THR A 82 5.97 -20.19 -7.86
CA THR A 82 4.57 -20.03 -8.29
C THR A 82 3.62 -20.28 -7.11
N PRO A 83 2.49 -19.56 -7.02
CA PRO A 83 1.49 -19.78 -5.96
C PRO A 83 0.92 -21.21 -5.94
N VAL A 84 0.71 -21.81 -7.12
CA VAL A 84 0.13 -23.16 -7.27
C VAL A 84 1.15 -24.28 -7.06
N GLY A 85 2.43 -24.00 -7.26
CA GLY A 85 3.53 -24.95 -7.20
C GLY A 85 4.50 -25.22 -8.34
N GLY A 86 5.78 -25.19 -7.99
CA GLY A 86 6.88 -25.26 -8.96
C GLY A 86 7.71 -23.98 -8.95
N THR A 87 8.97 -24.15 -9.32
CA THR A 87 9.93 -23.08 -9.63
C THR A 87 9.88 -22.87 -11.13
N THR A 88 9.52 -21.68 -11.60
CA THR A 88 9.79 -21.31 -13.00
C THR A 88 11.23 -20.80 -13.09
N PRO A 89 11.79 -20.66 -14.31
CA PRO A 89 13.05 -19.94 -14.54
C PRO A 89 12.90 -18.43 -14.32
N GLY A 90 12.07 -18.00 -13.36
CA GLY A 90 11.97 -16.59 -12.99
C GLY A 90 13.24 -16.18 -12.28
N GLY A 91 13.79 -15.03 -12.67
CA GLY A 91 15.13 -14.59 -12.26
C GLY A 91 16.30 -15.23 -13.05
N ILE A 92 17.51 -14.89 -12.60
CA ILE A 92 18.78 -15.27 -13.22
C ILE A 92 19.03 -16.78 -13.07
N ASP A 93 19.25 -17.50 -14.17
CA ASP A 93 19.58 -18.94 -14.15
C ASP A 93 21.00 -19.21 -13.60
N ASP A 94 21.36 -20.49 -13.41
CA ASP A 94 22.69 -20.91 -12.92
C ASP A 94 23.87 -20.46 -13.83
N GLN A 95 23.58 -19.93 -15.01
CA GLN A 95 24.54 -19.43 -16.00
C GLN A 95 24.57 -17.90 -16.07
N GLY A 96 23.76 -17.19 -15.25
CA GLY A 96 23.69 -15.74 -15.30
C GLY A 96 22.68 -15.21 -16.32
N ASN A 97 21.91 -16.06 -17.00
CA ASN A 97 20.95 -15.64 -18.03
C ASN A 97 19.64 -15.18 -17.40
N ASN A 98 19.14 -14.08 -17.93
CA ASN A 98 17.92 -13.43 -17.50
C ASN A 98 16.86 -13.48 -18.62
N ASP A 99 16.64 -14.66 -19.20
CA ASP A 99 15.80 -14.83 -20.40
C ASP A 99 14.29 -14.71 -20.12
N GLY A 100 13.90 -14.23 -18.94
CA GLY A 100 12.51 -14.05 -18.52
C GLY A 100 12.30 -12.93 -17.52
N ALA A 101 13.27 -12.64 -16.65
CA ALA A 101 13.16 -11.51 -15.74
C ALA A 101 13.63 -10.23 -16.46
N GLY A 102 12.92 -9.13 -16.29
CA GLY A 102 13.49 -7.83 -16.60
C GLY A 102 14.83 -7.67 -15.86
N GLU A 103 15.77 -6.89 -16.40
CA GLU A 103 17.11 -6.65 -15.82
C GLU A 103 17.10 -6.13 -14.36
N GLY A 104 15.93 -5.84 -13.78
CA GLY A 104 15.74 -5.42 -12.38
C GLY A 104 15.17 -6.46 -11.40
N ALA A 105 14.87 -7.71 -11.80
CA ALA A 105 14.11 -8.63 -10.93
C ALA A 105 14.93 -9.27 -9.79
N VAL A 106 16.27 -9.33 -9.93
CA VAL A 106 17.18 -9.90 -8.93
C VAL A 106 18.14 -8.82 -8.42
N PRO A 107 18.13 -8.50 -7.12
CA PRO A 107 19.03 -7.49 -6.57
C PRO A 107 20.49 -7.97 -6.57
N SER A 108 21.42 -7.03 -6.76
CA SER A 108 22.85 -7.28 -6.60
C SER A 108 23.21 -7.75 -5.19
N GLU A 109 24.38 -8.38 -5.00
CA GLU A 109 24.76 -8.94 -3.69
C GLU A 109 24.70 -7.93 -2.54
N ARG A 110 25.12 -6.67 -2.80
CA ARG A 110 25.00 -5.57 -1.82
C ARG A 110 23.54 -5.28 -1.49
N VAL A 111 22.71 -5.07 -2.51
CA VAL A 111 21.29 -4.71 -2.33
C VAL A 111 20.51 -5.85 -1.68
N ARG A 112 20.81 -7.11 -2.01
CA ARG A 112 20.23 -8.30 -1.36
C ARG A 112 20.61 -8.38 0.12
N LYS A 113 21.85 -8.08 0.50
CA LYS A 113 22.26 -8.01 1.92
C LYS A 113 21.47 -6.94 2.69
N MET A 114 21.23 -5.78 2.05
CA MET A 114 20.38 -4.74 2.64
C MET A 114 18.93 -5.19 2.77
N GLU A 115 18.37 -5.81 1.73
CA GLU A 115 17.00 -6.34 1.70
C GLU A 115 16.76 -7.37 2.83
N VAL A 116 17.71 -8.29 3.07
CA VAL A 116 17.61 -9.27 4.17
C VAL A 116 17.56 -8.56 5.53
N ARG A 117 18.44 -7.59 5.76
CA ARG A 117 18.45 -6.80 7.01
C ARG A 117 17.20 -5.95 7.16
N ALA A 118 16.68 -5.40 6.06
CA ALA A 118 15.45 -4.62 6.06
C ALA A 118 14.24 -5.50 6.41
N ASN A 119 14.17 -6.73 5.89
CA ASN A 119 13.13 -7.68 6.29
C ASN A 119 13.18 -7.99 7.78
N GLU A 120 14.37 -8.17 8.37
CA GLU A 120 14.50 -8.37 9.82
C GLU A 120 14.01 -7.14 10.62
N ALA A 121 14.41 -5.93 10.21
CA ALA A 121 14.00 -4.69 10.86
C ALA A 121 12.48 -4.46 10.77
N PHE A 122 11.89 -4.66 9.59
CA PHE A 122 10.46 -4.46 9.38
C PHE A 122 9.58 -5.58 9.95
N ASP A 123 10.12 -6.78 10.18
CA ASP A 123 9.42 -7.83 10.95
C ASP A 123 9.30 -7.44 12.43
N VAL A 124 10.33 -6.79 12.99
CA VAL A 124 10.26 -6.19 14.34
C VAL A 124 9.29 -5.01 14.37
N TYR A 125 9.35 -4.10 13.39
CA TYR A 125 8.39 -3.00 13.27
C TYR A 125 6.95 -3.50 13.22
N ARG A 126 6.68 -4.50 12.37
CA ARG A 126 5.38 -5.17 12.28
C ARG A 126 4.93 -5.70 13.64
N GLU A 127 5.80 -6.39 14.37
CA GLU A 127 5.42 -6.94 15.67
C GLU A 127 5.06 -5.83 16.67
N LEU A 128 5.82 -4.73 16.71
CA LEU A 128 5.60 -3.61 17.62
C LEU A 128 4.31 -2.82 17.33
N TYR A 129 3.98 -2.62 16.05
CA TYR A 129 2.86 -1.76 15.65
C TYR A 129 1.59 -2.53 15.29
N TYR A 130 1.72 -3.75 14.78
CA TYR A 130 0.62 -4.57 14.30
C TYR A 130 0.28 -5.76 15.20
N GLU A 131 1.17 -6.19 16.11
CA GLU A 131 0.97 -7.36 16.99
C GLU A 131 0.48 -8.58 16.18
N GLY A 132 1.26 -8.97 15.17
CA GLY A 132 0.91 -10.03 14.21
C GLY A 132 0.86 -9.54 12.76
N GLY A 133 0.15 -10.27 11.90
CA GLY A 133 0.15 -10.00 10.45
C GLY A 133 1.41 -10.54 9.75
N VAL A 134 1.62 -10.11 8.51
CA VAL A 134 2.77 -10.50 7.67
C VAL A 134 3.44 -9.23 7.16
N SER A 135 4.77 -9.24 7.04
CA SER A 135 5.54 -8.19 6.37
C SER A 135 6.49 -8.78 5.35
N SER A 136 6.84 -8.01 4.33
CA SER A 136 7.85 -8.39 3.33
C SER A 136 8.49 -7.15 2.75
N VAL A 137 9.78 -7.22 2.49
CA VAL A 137 10.54 -6.12 1.89
C VAL A 137 11.28 -6.63 0.66
N TYR A 138 11.16 -5.90 -0.45
CA TYR A 138 11.84 -6.22 -1.71
C TYR A 138 12.60 -5.02 -2.23
N PHE A 139 13.88 -5.17 -2.53
CA PHE A 139 14.73 -4.15 -3.13
C PHE A 139 15.11 -4.55 -4.55
N TRP A 140 15.38 -3.54 -5.39
CA TRP A 140 15.94 -3.69 -6.73
C TRP A 140 16.95 -2.57 -7.02
N ASN A 141 17.83 -2.82 -7.98
CA ASN A 141 18.88 -1.88 -8.37
C ASN A 141 18.32 -0.74 -9.24
N LEU A 142 18.90 0.44 -9.09
CA LEU A 142 18.79 1.57 -10.02
C LEU A 142 20.20 1.96 -10.48
N ASP A 143 20.32 2.71 -11.58
CA ASP A 143 21.61 3.17 -12.09
C ASP A 143 22.38 4.02 -11.05
N ASP A 144 21.68 4.93 -10.36
CA ASP A 144 22.25 5.87 -9.40
C ASP A 144 21.87 5.55 -7.93
N GLY A 145 21.50 4.31 -7.63
CA GLY A 145 21.13 3.90 -6.28
C GLY A 145 20.35 2.59 -6.22
N PHE A 146 19.26 2.60 -5.45
CA PHE A 146 18.36 1.44 -5.33
C PHE A 146 16.95 1.91 -5.00
N ALA A 147 15.99 1.03 -5.21
CA ALA A 147 14.61 1.22 -4.81
C ALA A 147 14.10 -0.03 -4.12
N GLY A 148 12.93 0.09 -3.51
CA GLY A 148 12.31 -1.03 -2.86
C GLY A 148 10.87 -0.79 -2.49
N VAL A 149 10.23 -1.83 -2.01
CA VAL A 149 8.90 -1.79 -1.44
C VAL A 149 8.90 -2.44 -0.06
N VAL A 150 8.27 -1.78 0.92
CA VAL A 150 7.95 -2.34 2.22
C VAL A 150 6.45 -2.62 2.26
N LEU A 151 6.11 -3.87 2.56
CA LEU A 151 4.73 -4.36 2.58
C LEU A 151 4.36 -4.81 3.98
N LEU A 152 3.19 -4.39 4.47
CA LEU A 152 2.61 -4.89 5.71
C LEU A 152 1.15 -5.26 5.49
N LYS A 153 0.74 -6.43 5.97
CA LYS A 153 -0.65 -6.88 5.93
C LYS A 153 -1.08 -7.36 7.30
N LYS A 154 -2.19 -6.82 7.80
CA LYS A 154 -2.87 -7.32 8.99
C LYS A 154 -4.34 -7.57 8.68
N VAL A 155 -4.77 -8.79 8.94
CA VAL A 155 -6.18 -9.15 8.94
C VAL A 155 -6.63 -9.20 10.39
N ALA A 156 -7.71 -8.49 10.72
CA ALA A 156 -8.31 -8.53 12.03
C ALA A 156 -8.85 -9.94 12.29
N PRO A 157 -8.79 -10.45 13.55
CA PRO A 157 -9.44 -11.70 13.89
C PRO A 157 -10.91 -11.64 13.49
N THR A 158 -11.34 -12.57 12.64
CA THR A 158 -12.73 -12.59 12.16
C THR A 158 -13.64 -12.92 13.35
N SER A 159 -14.47 -11.95 13.74
CA SER A 159 -15.63 -12.24 14.58
C SER A 159 -16.83 -12.54 13.66
N SER A 160 -17.89 -13.14 14.20
CA SER A 160 -19.09 -13.45 13.41
C SER A 160 -19.77 -12.20 12.81
N SER A 161 -19.46 -11.00 13.31
CA SER A 161 -20.13 -9.76 12.94
C SER A 161 -19.18 -8.68 12.40
N SER A 162 -17.86 -8.90 12.39
CA SER A 162 -16.91 -7.92 11.86
C SER A 162 -15.69 -8.57 11.20
N ALA A 163 -15.29 -7.99 10.09
CA ALA A 163 -14.04 -8.30 9.39
C ALA A 163 -13.32 -6.99 9.05
N GLY A 164 -11.99 -7.05 9.08
CA GLY A 164 -11.17 -5.91 8.72
C GLY A 164 -9.83 -6.36 8.16
N SER A 165 -9.33 -5.65 7.15
CA SER A 165 -7.98 -5.83 6.62
C SER A 165 -7.31 -4.49 6.45
N TRP A 166 -6.02 -4.49 6.75
CA TRP A 166 -5.11 -3.38 6.55
C TRP A 166 -3.96 -3.86 5.67
N ASP A 167 -3.70 -3.13 4.60
CA ASP A 167 -2.60 -3.35 3.68
C ASP A 167 -1.82 -2.04 3.55
N SER A 168 -0.53 -2.04 3.88
CA SER A 168 0.41 -0.94 3.68
C SER A 168 1.40 -1.30 2.58
N ILE A 169 1.58 -0.39 1.63
CA ILE A 169 2.51 -0.51 0.49
C ILE A 169 3.37 0.75 0.44
N HIS A 170 4.65 0.62 0.70
CA HIS A 170 5.59 1.72 0.78
C HIS A 170 6.69 1.56 -0.27
N VAL A 171 6.49 2.16 -1.43
CA VAL A 171 7.48 2.16 -2.52
C VAL A 171 8.43 3.32 -2.29
N PHE A 172 9.73 3.04 -2.27
CA PHE A 172 10.73 4.07 -2.09
C PHE A 172 11.82 3.98 -3.17
N GLU A 173 12.39 5.13 -3.50
CA GLU A 173 13.59 5.29 -4.30
C GLU A 173 14.64 5.98 -3.43
N ALA A 174 15.88 5.49 -3.46
CA ALA A 174 17.03 6.06 -2.78
C ALA A 174 18.15 6.31 -3.80
N VAL A 175 18.45 7.59 -4.04
CA VAL A 175 19.52 8.02 -4.94
C VAL A 175 20.72 8.46 -4.11
N ASP A 176 21.82 7.74 -4.26
CA ASP A 176 23.04 7.97 -3.49
C ASP A 176 23.74 9.25 -3.98
N ARG A 177 24.07 10.13 -3.04
CA ARG A 177 25.01 11.24 -3.24
C ARG A 177 26.13 11.12 -2.21
N ALA A 178 27.25 11.80 -2.44
CA ALA A 178 28.50 11.57 -1.72
C ALA A 178 28.42 11.28 -0.20
N ARG A 179 27.60 12.01 0.58
CA ARG A 179 27.38 11.78 2.03
C ARG A 179 25.90 11.83 2.44
N THR A 180 25.01 11.81 1.45
CA THR A 180 23.57 12.00 1.64
C THR A 180 22.85 11.18 0.60
N ALA A 181 21.70 10.62 0.90
CA ALA A 181 20.82 10.06 -0.12
C ALA A 181 19.54 10.87 -0.22
N HIS A 182 19.06 11.01 -1.45
CA HIS A 182 17.75 11.56 -1.73
C HIS A 182 16.74 10.42 -1.73
N TYR A 183 15.77 10.48 -0.84
CA TYR A 183 14.71 9.50 -0.70
C TYR A 183 13.42 10.06 -1.24
N LYS A 184 12.72 9.28 -2.06
CA LYS A 184 11.34 9.52 -2.46
C LYS A 184 10.51 8.34 -1.97
N LEU A 185 9.52 8.59 -1.14
CA LEU A 185 8.65 7.56 -0.57
C LEU A 185 7.21 7.82 -1.01
N THR A 186 6.64 6.87 -1.75
CA THR A 186 5.22 6.80 -2.10
C THR A 186 4.58 5.69 -1.26
N SER A 187 3.60 6.07 -0.44
CA SER A 187 2.93 5.15 0.49
C SER A 187 1.45 5.09 0.18
N THR A 188 0.94 3.87 0.04
CA THR A 188 -0.48 3.56 -0.12
C THR A 188 -0.93 2.71 1.05
N VAL A 189 -2.05 3.09 1.67
CA VAL A 189 -2.77 2.24 2.63
C VAL A 189 -4.11 1.88 2.04
N ILE A 190 -4.43 0.58 2.02
CA ILE A 190 -5.74 0.05 1.68
C ILE A 190 -6.38 -0.48 2.97
N LEU A 191 -7.55 0.04 3.28
CA LEU A 191 -8.33 -0.33 4.46
C LEU A 191 -9.67 -0.89 3.99
N SER A 192 -10.02 -2.07 4.47
CA SER A 192 -11.37 -2.62 4.33
C SER A 192 -11.91 -2.95 5.71
N LEU A 193 -13.10 -2.43 6.01
CA LEU A 193 -13.83 -2.70 7.24
C LEU A 193 -15.25 -3.07 6.87
N SER A 194 -15.70 -4.24 7.29
CA SER A 194 -17.09 -4.66 7.13
C SER A 194 -17.66 -5.10 8.46
N THR A 195 -18.86 -4.66 8.78
CA THR A 195 -19.62 -5.11 9.93
C THR A 195 -21.01 -5.56 9.49
N ASN A 196 -21.48 -6.64 10.07
CA ASN A 196 -22.81 -7.17 9.87
C ASN A 196 -23.44 -7.42 11.24
N GLY A 197 -24.29 -6.49 11.66
CA GLY A 197 -24.94 -6.52 12.96
C GLY A 197 -26.44 -6.35 12.84
N ASN A 198 -27.19 -6.90 13.79
CA ASN A 198 -28.65 -6.84 13.79
C ASN A 198 -29.22 -5.41 13.83
N GLU A 199 -28.49 -4.45 14.42
CA GLU A 199 -28.94 -3.06 14.56
C GLU A 199 -28.59 -2.18 13.36
N LEU A 200 -27.36 -2.31 12.83
CA LEU A 200 -26.84 -1.48 11.74
C LEU A 200 -27.04 -2.10 10.36
N GLY A 201 -27.38 -3.39 10.29
CA GLY A 201 -27.36 -4.17 9.06
C GLY A 201 -25.93 -4.41 8.57
N GLU A 202 -25.79 -4.57 7.25
CA GLU A 202 -24.50 -4.64 6.58
C GLU A 202 -23.95 -3.24 6.34
N MET A 203 -22.75 -2.97 6.88
CA MET A 203 -22.01 -1.75 6.63
C MET A 203 -20.61 -2.12 6.13
N ASP A 204 -20.23 -1.54 5.00
CA ASP A 204 -18.92 -1.70 4.38
C ASP A 204 -18.27 -0.32 4.24
N LEU A 205 -17.05 -0.21 4.76
CA LEU A 205 -16.24 0.99 4.72
C LEU A 205 -14.85 0.59 4.24
N SER A 206 -14.66 0.69 2.93
CA SER A 206 -13.44 0.30 2.24
C SER A 206 -12.88 1.45 1.40
N GLY A 207 -11.57 1.50 1.24
CA GLY A 207 -10.90 2.46 0.37
C GLY A 207 -9.39 2.46 0.50
N ASN A 208 -8.76 3.36 -0.23
CA ASN A 208 -7.31 3.52 -0.23
C ASN A 208 -6.91 5.00 -0.04
N MET A 209 -5.68 5.22 0.39
CA MET A 209 -5.07 6.54 0.51
C MET A 209 -3.62 6.45 0.09
N THR A 210 -3.22 7.31 -0.86
CA THR A 210 -1.83 7.41 -1.32
C THR A 210 -1.24 8.77 -0.94
N ARG A 211 0.01 8.78 -0.47
CA ARG A 211 0.79 9.97 -0.12
C ARG A 211 2.23 9.81 -0.58
N GLN A 212 2.84 10.91 -0.99
CA GLN A 212 4.25 10.96 -1.38
C GLN A 212 5.00 11.99 -0.52
N ILE A 213 6.23 11.67 -0.14
CA ILE A 213 7.19 12.60 0.46
C ILE A 213 8.57 12.40 -0.16
N GLU A 214 9.39 13.44 -0.07
CA GLU A 214 10.79 13.41 -0.45
C GLU A 214 11.64 13.98 0.68
N ALA A 215 12.84 13.45 0.88
CA ALA A 215 13.77 13.89 1.91
C ALA A 215 15.22 13.61 1.52
N ASP A 216 16.12 14.58 1.74
CA ASP A 216 17.56 14.36 1.69
C ASP A 216 18.07 14.06 3.11
N LEU A 217 18.62 12.86 3.32
CA LEU A 217 19.11 12.42 4.63
C LEU A 217 20.60 12.01 4.57
N PRO A 218 21.39 12.27 5.62
CA PRO A 218 22.78 11.83 5.67
C PRO A 218 22.88 10.30 5.64
N ILE A 219 23.95 9.82 5.02
CA ILE A 219 24.31 8.40 4.98
C ILE A 219 25.81 8.21 5.21
N GLN A 220 26.15 7.25 6.05
CA GLN A 220 27.52 6.78 6.31
C GLN A 220 27.73 5.37 5.78
N ASP A 221 26.69 4.52 5.88
CA ASP A 221 26.72 3.14 5.42
C ASP A 221 25.32 2.62 5.03
N ASP A 222 25.29 1.39 4.54
CA ASP A 222 24.08 0.67 4.13
C ASP A 222 23.08 0.44 5.29
N ALA A 223 23.52 0.44 6.55
CA ALA A 223 22.62 0.29 7.69
C ALA A 223 21.85 1.60 7.95
N GLU A 224 22.47 2.76 7.71
CA GLU A 224 21.82 4.05 7.83
C GLU A 224 20.71 4.24 6.79
N HIS A 225 20.84 3.66 5.59
CA HIS A 225 19.75 3.59 4.62
C HIS A 225 18.50 2.92 5.20
N ILE A 226 18.66 1.75 5.81
CA ILE A 226 17.55 0.99 6.40
C ILE A 226 16.89 1.80 7.52
N ALA A 227 17.69 2.44 8.38
CA ALA A 227 17.18 3.30 9.45
C ALA A 227 16.44 4.55 8.91
N ASN A 228 16.96 5.18 7.86
CA ASN A 228 16.32 6.32 7.20
C ASN A 228 14.98 5.93 6.59
N ILE A 229 14.92 4.82 5.84
CA ILE A 229 13.68 4.30 5.25
C ILE A 229 12.67 3.94 6.35
N GLY A 230 13.13 3.27 7.42
CA GLY A 230 12.29 2.94 8.58
C GLY A 230 11.61 4.17 9.19
N ARG A 231 12.37 5.26 9.41
CA ARG A 231 11.81 6.52 9.93
C ARG A 231 10.80 7.16 8.98
N LEU A 232 11.09 7.18 7.68
CA LEU A 232 10.18 7.74 6.68
C LEU A 232 8.87 6.96 6.61
N VAL A 233 8.95 5.62 6.66
CA VAL A 233 7.77 4.73 6.68
C VAL A 233 6.96 4.94 7.95
N GLU A 234 7.60 4.93 9.13
CA GLU A 234 6.95 5.12 10.43
C GLU A 234 6.19 6.45 10.51
N ASP A 235 6.86 7.55 10.14
CA ASP A 235 6.24 8.89 10.13
C ASP A 235 5.06 8.97 9.15
N MET A 236 5.18 8.33 7.98
CA MET A 236 4.16 8.33 6.95
C MET A 236 2.94 7.49 7.36
N GLU A 237 3.15 6.26 7.85
CA GLU A 237 2.07 5.42 8.37
C GLU A 237 1.31 6.12 9.49
N LEU A 238 2.01 6.75 10.43
CA LEU A 238 1.37 7.45 11.55
C LEU A 238 0.46 8.59 11.06
N LYS A 239 0.93 9.38 10.09
CA LYS A 239 0.14 10.47 9.48
C LYS A 239 -1.07 9.92 8.72
N MET A 240 -0.87 8.90 7.88
CA MET A 240 -1.96 8.29 7.10
C MET A 240 -3.01 7.64 7.99
N ARG A 241 -2.61 6.93 9.05
CA ARG A 241 -3.53 6.35 10.03
C ARG A 241 -4.44 7.40 10.67
N ASN A 242 -3.87 8.54 11.09
CA ASN A 242 -4.63 9.63 11.68
C ASN A 242 -5.63 10.23 10.67
N LEU A 243 -5.21 10.42 9.41
CA LEU A 243 -6.07 10.92 8.34
C LEU A 243 -7.20 9.93 8.00
N LEU A 244 -6.90 8.63 7.94
CA LEU A 244 -7.90 7.59 7.71
C LEU A 244 -8.96 7.62 8.81
N GLN A 245 -8.56 7.74 10.08
CA GLN A 245 -9.50 7.85 11.19
C GLN A 245 -10.46 9.05 11.03
N GLU A 246 -9.94 10.22 10.66
CA GLU A 246 -10.75 11.43 10.46
C GLU A 246 -11.72 11.29 9.28
N VAL A 247 -11.26 10.76 8.14
CA VAL A 247 -12.06 10.65 6.93
C VAL A 247 -13.09 9.52 7.03
N TYR A 248 -12.67 8.33 7.44
CA TYR A 248 -13.52 7.14 7.45
C TYR A 248 -14.63 7.24 8.50
N PHE A 249 -14.31 7.70 9.70
CA PHE A 249 -15.28 7.72 10.80
C PHE A 249 -15.87 9.11 11.06
N GLY A 250 -15.15 10.18 10.71
CA GLY A 250 -15.66 11.55 10.81
C GLY A 250 -16.56 11.89 9.62
N LYS A 251 -15.97 12.02 8.43
CA LYS A 251 -16.72 12.51 7.25
C LYS A 251 -17.86 11.59 6.83
N ALA A 252 -17.68 10.26 6.86
CA ALA A 252 -18.76 9.34 6.49
C ALA A 252 -19.96 9.48 7.45
N LYS A 253 -19.70 9.62 8.75
CA LYS A 253 -20.72 9.85 9.76
C LYS A 253 -21.45 11.17 9.53
N ASP A 254 -20.72 12.24 9.23
CA ASP A 254 -21.31 13.55 8.97
C ASP A 254 -22.22 13.52 7.73
N VAL A 255 -21.76 12.91 6.63
CA VAL A 255 -22.56 12.75 5.41
C VAL A 255 -23.83 11.95 5.66
N VAL A 256 -23.75 10.81 6.38
CA VAL A 256 -24.94 10.02 6.73
C VAL A 256 -25.89 10.82 7.63
N GLY A 257 -25.35 11.59 8.58
CA GLY A 257 -26.12 12.47 9.46
C GLY A 257 -26.86 13.59 8.72
N ASP A 258 -26.25 14.13 7.66
CA ASP A 258 -26.85 15.16 6.81
C ASP A 258 -27.95 14.60 5.88
N LEU A 259 -27.83 13.35 5.46
CA LEU A 259 -28.84 12.69 4.62
C LEU A 259 -30.13 12.39 5.41
N ARG A 260 -30.01 12.08 6.71
CA ARG A 260 -31.16 11.75 7.56
C ARG A 260 -30.97 12.22 9.01
N SER A 261 -31.54 13.38 9.34
CA SER A 261 -31.58 13.87 10.73
C SER A 261 -32.62 13.12 11.57
N LEU A 262 -32.26 12.78 12.81
CA LEU A 262 -33.21 12.23 13.78
C LEU A 262 -34.15 13.31 14.36
N GLY A 263 -33.66 14.55 14.49
CA GLY A 263 -34.45 15.70 14.90
C GLY A 263 -35.16 16.38 13.73
N SER A 264 -36.07 17.31 14.04
CA SER A 264 -36.77 18.07 12.99
C SER A 264 -35.79 19.00 12.26
N LEU A 265 -35.99 19.17 10.95
CA LEU A 265 -35.21 20.14 10.15
C LEU A 265 -35.31 21.56 10.72
N SER A 266 -36.44 21.88 11.37
CA SER A 266 -36.66 23.17 12.04
C SER A 266 -35.78 23.36 13.29
N GLU A 267 -35.51 22.30 14.06
CA GLU A 267 -34.62 22.37 15.22
C GLU A 267 -33.17 22.52 14.76
N GLY A 268 -32.75 21.75 13.74
CA GLY A 268 -31.40 21.90 13.15
C GLY A 268 -31.18 23.29 12.53
N ALA A 269 -32.22 23.90 11.95
CA ALA A 269 -32.16 25.27 11.47
C ALA A 269 -32.01 26.30 12.61
N LYS A 270 -32.72 26.10 13.73
CA LYS A 270 -32.57 26.95 14.93
C LYS A 270 -31.17 26.83 15.55
N GLU A 271 -30.63 25.63 15.70
CA GLU A 271 -29.28 25.43 16.25
C GLU A 271 -28.20 26.07 15.37
N ARG A 272 -28.29 25.94 14.04
CA ARG A 272 -27.37 26.62 13.11
C ARG A 272 -27.44 28.15 13.23
N LYS A 273 -28.65 28.70 13.38
CA LYS A 273 -28.85 30.14 13.60
C LYS A 273 -28.22 30.61 14.92
N VAL A 274 -28.45 29.87 16.00
CA VAL A 274 -27.86 30.16 17.32
C VAL A 274 -26.33 30.06 17.28
N ARG A 275 -25.76 29.05 16.61
CA ARG A 275 -24.30 28.94 16.41
C ARG A 275 -23.73 30.12 15.61
N GLY A 276 -24.42 30.56 14.56
CA GLY A 276 -24.02 31.72 13.77
C GLY A 276 -24.00 33.00 14.60
N GLU A 277 -25.07 33.24 15.38
CA GLU A 277 -25.16 34.39 16.30
C GLU A 277 -24.06 34.38 17.37
N MET A 278 -23.68 33.19 17.87
CA MET A 278 -22.59 33.04 18.85
C MET A 278 -21.20 33.35 18.24
N LEU A 279 -20.94 32.88 17.02
CA LEU A 279 -19.69 33.15 16.30
C LEU A 279 -19.55 34.64 15.94
N ASP A 280 -20.64 35.30 15.56
CA ASP A 280 -20.63 36.75 15.31
C ASP A 280 -20.46 37.56 16.59
N ALA A 281 -21.00 37.08 17.73
CA ALA A 281 -20.77 37.70 19.03
C ALA A 281 -19.32 37.56 19.52
N MET A 282 -18.63 36.47 19.17
CA MET A 282 -17.20 36.27 19.49
C MET A 282 -16.25 37.07 18.60
N LYS A 283 -16.72 37.61 17.48
CA LYS A 283 -15.94 38.48 16.57
C LYS A 283 -16.03 39.97 16.94
N ARG A 284 -16.87 40.34 17.90
CA ARG A 284 -16.94 41.68 18.49
C ARG A 284 -16.08 41.78 19.74
#